data_AF-A0A9E5Z6L7-F1
#
_entry.id   AF-A0A9E5Z6L7-F1
#
_cell.length_a   1.000
_cell.length_b   1.000
_cell.length_c   1.000
_cell.angle_alpha   90.00
_cell.angle_beta   90.00
_cell.angle_gamma   90.00
#
_symmetry.space_group_name_H-M   'P 1'
#
loop_
_entity.id
_entity.type
_entity.pdbx_description
1 polymer ?
#
loop_
_entity_poly.entity_id
_entity_poly.type
_entity_poly.pdbx_seq_one_letter_code
_entity_poly.pdbx_strand_id
1 'polypeptide(L)' 'MDEKHYQIIGLVGFIIAGLVFVAAGINFGDTLTIVGSVLWVLSCVVWIIPLLKPKRD' A
#
# COMPACT_ATOMS: atom_id res chain seq x y z
N MET A 1 -16.26 -10.18 12.41
CA MET A 1 -15.25 -9.22 11.93
C MET A 1 -15.51 -9.01 10.46
N ASP A 2 -15.90 -7.79 10.08
CA ASP A 2 -16.21 -7.42 8.69
C ASP A 2 -15.00 -7.65 7.77
N GLU A 3 -15.22 -8.18 6.57
CA GLU A 3 -14.19 -8.38 5.52
C GLU A 3 -13.40 -7.10 5.23
N LYS A 4 -14.05 -5.94 5.40
CA LYS A 4 -13.43 -4.61 5.29
C LYS A 4 -12.32 -4.38 6.32
N HIS A 5 -12.48 -4.85 7.56
CA HIS A 5 -11.45 -4.67 8.59
C HIS A 5 -10.19 -5.46 8.24
N TYR A 6 -10.33 -6.70 7.76
CA TYR A 6 -9.20 -7.51 7.31
C TYR A 6 -8.49 -6.90 6.09
N GLN A 7 -9.24 -6.35 5.14
CA GLN A 7 -8.66 -5.66 3.99
C GLN A 7 -7.91 -4.39 4.40
N ILE A 8 -8.43 -3.59 5.35
CA ILE A 8 -7.71 -2.42 5.88
C ILE A 8 -6.42 -2.84 6.58
N ILE A 9 -6.48 -3.87 7.43
CA ILE A 9 -5.29 -4.38 8.14
C ILE A 9 -4.24 -4.89 7.13
N GLY A 10 -4.67 -5.62 6.10
CA GLY A 10 -3.81 -6.08 5.02
C GLY A 10 -3.19 -4.92 4.24
N LEU A 11 -3.97 -3.90 3.89
CA LEU A 11 -3.48 -2.70 3.21
C LEU A 11 -2.45 -1.92 4.04
N VAL A 12 -2.69 -1.77 5.34
CA VAL A 12 -1.73 -1.13 6.26
C VAL A 12 -0.43 -1.91 6.29
N GLY A 13 -0.50 -3.24 6.35
CA GLY A 13 0.67 -4.12 6.24
C GLY A 13 1.43 -3.92 4.92
N PHE A 14 0.72 -3.81 3.79
CA PHE A 14 1.32 -3.56 2.49
C PHE A 14 1.97 -2.18 2.37
N ILE A 15 1.39 -1.15 2.96
CA ILE A 15 2.00 0.19 3.01
C ILE A 15 3.31 0.16 3.79
N ILE A 16 3.34 -0.54 4.94
CA ILE A 16 4.56 -0.71 5.74
C ILE A 16 5.63 -1.47 4.95
N ALA A 17 5.26 -2.57 4.28
CA ALA A 17 6.17 -3.32 3.43
C ALA A 17 6.72 -2.46 2.28
N GLY A 18 5.85 -1.66 1.63
CA GLY A 18 6.26 -0.72 0.58
C GLY A 18 7.28 0.30 1.07
N LEU A 19 7.12 0.86 2.27
CA LEU A 19 8.11 1.75 2.91
C LEU A 19 9.46 1.08 3.14
N VAL A 20 9.46 -0.18 3.60
CA VAL A 20 10.70 -0.96 3.78
C VAL A 20 11.39 -1.22 2.44
N PHE A 21 10.61 -1.54 1.40
CA PHE A 21 11.15 -1.74 0.05
C PHE A 21 11.69 -0.45 -0.59
N VAL A 22 11.07 0.71 -0.34
CA VAL A 22 11.64 2.01 -0.73
C VAL A 22 12.98 2.23 -0.04
N ALA A 23 13.05 2.01 1.28
CA ALA A 23 14.28 2.18 2.05
C ALA A 23 15.39 1.22 1.58
N ALA A 24 15.03 -0.03 1.27
CA ALA A 24 15.95 -1.00 0.68
C ALA A 24 16.42 -0.56 -0.72
N GLY A 25 15.51 -0.14 -1.60
CA GLY A 25 15.83 0.35 -2.94
C GLY A 25 16.77 1.54 -2.93
N ILE A 26 16.61 2.47 -1.98
CA ILE A 26 17.54 3.60 -1.77
C ILE A 26 18.92 3.09 -1.34
N ASN A 27 18.99 2.11 -0.44
CA ASN A 27 20.24 1.55 0.06
C ASN A 27 21.05 0.84 -1.04
N PHE A 28 20.37 0.12 -1.94
CA PHE A 28 20.98 -0.60 -3.04
C PHE A 28 21.15 0.24 -4.32
N GLY A 29 20.66 1.49 -4.34
CA GLY A 29 20.66 2.34 -5.54
C GLY A 29 19.74 1.82 -6.66
N ASP A 30 18.82 0.91 -6.33
CA ASP A 30 17.98 0.22 -7.28
C ASP A 30 16.73 1.05 -7.58
N THR A 31 16.85 1.90 -8.59
CA THR A 31 15.79 2.82 -9.02
C THR A 31 14.52 2.07 -9.40
N LEU A 32 14.65 0.83 -9.91
CA LEU A 32 13.52 0.00 -10.30
C LEU A 32 12.73 -0.46 -9.07
N THR A 33 13.43 -0.82 -8.01
CA THR A 33 12.82 -1.18 -6.72
C THR A 33 12.12 0.01 -6.09
N ILE A 34 12.72 1.20 -6.14
CA ILE A 34 12.10 2.43 -5.62
C ILE A 34 10.80 2.74 -6.38
N VAL A 35 10.84 2.75 -7.71
CA VAL A 35 9.66 3.04 -8.55
C VAL A 35 8.56 2.01 -8.35
N GLY A 36 8.91 0.71 -8.31
CA GLY A 36 7.95 -0.37 -8.05
C GLY A 36 7.26 -0.20 -6.68
N SER A 37 8.03 0.18 -5.66
CA SER A 37 7.51 0.39 -4.30
C SER A 37 6.58 1.61 -4.22
N VAL A 38 6.92 2.71 -4.91
CA VAL A 38 6.07 3.90 -4.99
C VAL A 38 4.75 3.60 -5.69
N LEU A 39 4.79 2.90 -6.82
CA LEU A 39 3.59 2.47 -7.53
C LEU A 39 2.72 1.53 -6.69
N TRP A 40 3.36 0.66 -5.90
CA TRP A 40 2.66 -0.23 -4.98
C TRP A 40 1.93 0.55 -3.88
N VAL A 41 2.61 1.47 -3.20
CA VAL A 41 2.00 2.30 -2.16
C VAL A 41 0.85 3.13 -2.72
N LEU A 42 1.00 3.72 -3.92
CA LEU A 42 -0.09 4.44 -4.59
C LEU A 42 -1.29 3.53 -4.89
N SER A 43 -1.03 2.31 -5.35
CA SER A 43 -2.09 1.33 -5.62
C SER A 43 -2.83 0.93 -4.33
N CYS A 44 -2.10 0.74 -3.22
CA CYS A 44 -2.70 0.52 -1.90
C CYS A 44 -3.57 1.71 -1.47
N VAL A 45 -3.11 2.96 -1.65
CA VAL A 45 -3.92 4.14 -1.33
C VAL A 45 -5.18 4.22 -2.19
N VAL A 46 -5.07 3.99 -3.51
CA VAL A 46 -6.24 3.97 -4.40
C VAL A 46 -7.24 2.91 -3.97
N TRP A 47 -6.78 1.75 -3.47
CA TRP A 47 -7.63 0.67 -3.03
C TRP A 47 -8.27 0.91 -1.64
N ILE A 48 -7.66 1.75 -0.80
CA ILE A 48 -8.23 2.15 0.50
C ILE A 48 -9.43 3.09 0.34
N ILE A 49 -9.42 3.96 -0.70
CA ILE A 49 -10.46 4.95 -0.96
C ILE A 49 -11.87 4.34 -1.14
N PRO A 50 -12.09 3.32 -1.99
CA PRO A 50 -13.41 2.68 -2.15
C PRO A 50 -13.82 1.87 -0.91
N LEU A 51 -12.85 1.46 -0.07
CA LEU A 51 -13.14 0.77 1.19
C LEU A 51 -13.63 1.71 2.30
N LEU A 52 -13.05 2.92 2.37
CA LEU A 52 -13.43 3.96 3.32
C LEU A 52 -14.68 4.74 2.92
N LYS A 53 -15.09 4.71 1.64
CA LYS A 53 -16.43 5.11 1.22
C LYS A 53 -17.33 3.88 1.18
N PRO A 54 -17.96 3.48 2.32
CA PRO A 54 -19.16 2.67 2.20
C PRO A 54 -20.11 3.46 1.32
N LYS A 55 -20.47 2.89 0.17
CA LYS A 55 -21.50 3.41 -0.72
C LYS A 55 -22.71 3.77 0.14
N ARG A 56 -22.93 5.07 0.30
CA ARG A 56 -24.17 5.63 0.80
C ARG A 56 -25.01 5.92 -0.44
N ASP A 57 -25.51 4.84 -1.05
CA ASP A 57 -26.73 4.75 -1.86
C ASP A 57 -26.93 3.32 -2.37
#